data_AF-A0A9P0C9R4-F1
#
_entry.id   AF-A0A9P0C9R4-F1
#
_cell.length_a   1.000
_cell.length_b   1.000
_cell.length_c   1.000
_cell.angle_alpha   90.00
_cell.angle_beta   90.00
_cell.angle_gamma   90.00
#
_symmetry.space_group_name_H-M   'P 1'
#
loop_
_entity.id
_entity.type
_entity.pdbx_description
1 polymer ?
#
loop_
_entity_poly.entity_id
_entity_poly.type
_entity_poly.pdbx_seq_one_letter_code
_entity_poly.pdbx_strand_id
1 'polypeptide(L)'
;MVMGCLSEGCVGNTCGMFRITLGYWEAAHQRPSLIHNNVTEYESCSNNVWCAVRTVQRYMRRYLPNVQTLRPDRLLCENALALHKFGFRRGHHNLTDANYYKLYSCLHRQAMRWLDTERF
;
A
#
# COMPACT_ATOMS: atom_id res chain seq x y z
N MET A 1 12.90 20.31 -7.50
CA MET A 1 12.62 19.92 -6.10
C MET A 1 11.93 18.57 -6.14
N VAL A 2 12.65 17.47 -5.89
CA VAL A 2 12.13 16.10 -6.06
C VAL A 2 11.65 15.56 -4.70
N MET A 3 10.36 15.28 -4.61
CA MET A 3 9.68 14.74 -3.44
C MET A 3 10.19 13.33 -3.11
N GLY A 4 11.15 13.23 -2.18
CA GLY A 4 11.81 11.99 -1.74
C GLY A 4 10.96 10.92 -1.01
N CYS A 5 9.67 10.80 -1.31
CA CYS A 5 8.81 9.63 -1.01
C CYS A 5 8.09 9.07 -2.26
N LEU A 6 8.28 9.70 -3.44
CA LEU A 6 7.86 9.15 -4.72
C LEU A 6 8.92 8.14 -5.18
N SER A 7 8.69 6.86 -4.90
CA SER A 7 9.37 5.79 -5.64
C SER A 7 8.61 5.63 -6.95
N GLU A 8 9.14 6.20 -8.03
CA GLU A 8 8.64 5.92 -9.37
C GLU A 8 9.32 4.67 -9.91
N GLY A 9 8.57 3.89 -10.70
CA GLY A 9 9.06 2.68 -11.35
C GLY A 9 8.80 1.39 -10.58
N CYS A 10 9.21 0.29 -11.21
CA CYS A 10 9.05 -1.06 -10.71
C CYS A 10 10.39 -1.62 -10.25
N VAL A 11 10.39 -2.20 -9.05
CA VAL A 11 11.56 -2.84 -8.46
C VAL A 11 11.16 -4.25 -8.04
N GLY A 12 11.78 -5.24 -8.68
CA GLY A 12 11.38 -6.64 -8.55
C GLY A 12 9.94 -6.83 -9.03
N ASN A 13 9.09 -7.42 -8.19
CA ASN A 13 7.68 -7.67 -8.48
C ASN A 13 6.73 -6.60 -7.91
N THR A 14 7.24 -5.43 -7.53
CA THR A 14 6.46 -4.34 -6.94
C THR A 14 6.65 -3.03 -7.70
N CYS A 15 5.60 -2.24 -7.84
CA CYS A 15 5.66 -0.94 -8.52
C CYS A 15 5.16 0.21 -7.64
N GLY A 16 5.72 1.39 -7.90
CA GLY A 16 5.29 2.66 -7.36
C GLY A 16 5.53 2.86 -5.86
N MET A 17 5.02 3.98 -5.35
CA MET A 17 5.26 4.44 -3.97
C MET A 17 4.75 3.46 -2.90
N PHE A 18 3.69 2.70 -3.18
CA PHE A 18 3.09 1.75 -2.23
C PHE A 18 3.62 0.33 -2.38
N ARG A 19 4.58 0.09 -3.30
CA ARG A 19 5.13 -1.26 -3.59
C ARG A 19 4.01 -2.27 -3.85
N ILE A 20 3.08 -1.90 -4.73
CA ILE A 20 1.93 -2.72 -5.12
C ILE A 20 2.45 -3.84 -6.02
N THR A 21 1.95 -5.06 -5.84
CA THR A 21 2.19 -6.18 -6.77
C THR A 21 1.04 -6.30 -7.78
N LEU A 22 1.27 -6.98 -8.90
CA LEU A 22 0.21 -7.26 -9.88
C LEU A 22 -1.02 -7.91 -9.23
N GLY A 23 -0.84 -8.98 -8.45
CA GLY A 23 -1.95 -9.67 -7.79
C GLY A 23 -2.69 -8.81 -6.75
N TYR A 24 -2.00 -7.87 -6.10
CA TYR A 24 -2.66 -6.89 -5.22
C TYR A 24 -3.56 -5.96 -6.03
N TRP A 25 -3.04 -5.42 -7.14
CA TRP A 25 -3.78 -4.54 -8.03
C TRP A 25 -4.99 -5.26 -8.66
N GLU A 26 -4.80 -6.46 -9.17
CA GLU A 26 -5.88 -7.28 -9.76
C GLU A 26 -6.99 -7.56 -8.75
N ALA A 27 -6.65 -7.92 -7.52
CA ALA A 27 -7.61 -8.15 -6.46
C ALA A 27 -8.37 -6.87 -6.05
N ALA A 28 -7.70 -5.71 -6.07
CA ALA A 28 -8.32 -4.42 -5.80
C ALA A 28 -9.29 -3.97 -6.91
N HIS A 29 -8.93 -4.23 -8.17
CA HIS A 29 -9.68 -3.81 -9.36
C HIS A 29 -10.61 -4.90 -9.90
N GLN A 30 -10.62 -6.08 -9.28
CA GLN A 30 -11.43 -7.23 -9.69
C GLN A 30 -11.12 -7.69 -11.11
N ARG A 31 -9.83 -7.67 -11.46
CA ARG A 31 -9.33 -8.07 -12.77
C ARG A 31 -8.93 -9.55 -12.74
N PRO A 32 -9.37 -10.36 -13.72
CA PRO A 32 -8.89 -11.74 -13.87
C PRO A 32 -7.39 -11.77 -14.20
N SER A 33 -6.62 -12.65 -13.54
CA SER A 33 -5.15 -12.72 -13.69
C SER A 33 -4.62 -13.20 -15.05
N LEU A 34 -5.51 -13.61 -15.95
CA LEU A 34 -5.15 -14.14 -17.27
C LEU A 34 -5.22 -13.09 -18.39
N ILE A 35 -5.54 -11.83 -18.08
CA ILE A 35 -5.66 -10.78 -19.10
C ILE A 35 -4.29 -10.14 -19.35
N HIS A 36 -3.81 -10.21 -20.59
CA HIS A 36 -2.46 -9.79 -20.99
C HIS A 36 -2.16 -8.30 -20.75
N ASN A 37 -3.16 -7.42 -20.89
CA ASN A 37 -2.97 -5.97 -20.68
C ASN A 37 -2.88 -5.57 -19.19
N ASN A 38 -3.19 -6.48 -18.26
CA ASN A 38 -3.17 -6.16 -16.84
C ASN A 38 -1.78 -5.69 -16.40
N VAL A 39 -0.69 -6.25 -16.94
CA VAL A 39 0.68 -5.86 -16.55
C VAL A 39 0.92 -4.39 -16.83
N THR A 40 0.69 -3.93 -18.06
CA THR A 40 0.91 -2.54 -18.47
C THR A 40 0.02 -1.57 -17.68
N GLU A 41 -1.26 -1.93 -17.47
CA GLU A 41 -2.19 -1.10 -16.70
C GLU A 41 -1.85 -1.07 -15.21
N TYR A 42 -1.41 -2.20 -14.64
CA TYR A 42 -0.91 -2.30 -13.27
C TYR A 42 0.31 -1.40 -13.08
N GLU A 43 1.29 -1.47 -13.96
CA GLU A 43 2.52 -0.67 -13.86
C GLU A 43 2.21 0.82 -14.00
N SER A 44 1.41 1.19 -15.01
CA SER A 44 0.97 2.58 -15.23
C SER A 44 0.20 3.12 -14.02
N CYS A 45 -0.77 2.36 -13.51
CA CYS A 45 -1.57 2.76 -12.35
C CYS A 45 -0.74 2.84 -11.06
N SER A 46 0.11 1.85 -10.81
CA SER A 46 0.90 1.79 -9.57
C SER A 46 1.91 2.93 -9.48
N ASN A 47 2.41 3.40 -10.62
CA ASN A 47 3.32 4.55 -10.71
C ASN A 47 2.60 5.91 -10.69
N ASN A 48 1.28 5.96 -10.88
CA ASN A 48 0.49 7.17 -10.74
C ASN A 48 -0.04 7.31 -9.29
N VAL A 49 0.35 8.37 -8.57
CA VAL A 49 -0.02 8.57 -7.16
C VAL A 49 -1.52 8.40 -6.90
N TRP A 50 -2.38 8.97 -7.74
CA TRP A 50 -3.82 8.92 -7.55
C TRP A 50 -4.39 7.53 -7.80
N CYS A 51 -3.90 6.84 -8.83
CA CYS A 51 -4.33 5.48 -9.13
C CYS A 51 -3.83 4.49 -8.08
N ALA A 52 -2.59 4.66 -7.60
CA ALA A 52 -2.00 3.85 -6.56
C ALA A 52 -2.74 4.01 -5.22
N VAL A 53 -3.08 5.25 -4.81
CA VAL A 53 -3.92 5.51 -3.62
C VAL A 53 -5.27 4.82 -3.74
N ARG A 54 -5.96 5.00 -4.88
CA ARG A 54 -7.26 4.35 -5.10
C ARG A 54 -7.17 2.82 -5.08
N THR A 55 -6.07 2.26 -5.58
CA THR A 55 -5.82 0.80 -5.54
C THR A 55 -5.73 0.31 -4.11
N VAL A 56 -4.93 0.97 -3.26
CA VAL A 56 -4.84 0.63 -1.83
C VAL A 56 -6.19 0.79 -1.15
N GLN A 57 -6.90 1.90 -1.36
CA GLN A 57 -8.24 2.11 -0.76
C GLN A 57 -9.25 1.04 -1.15
N ARG A 58 -9.28 0.63 -2.43
CA ARG A 58 -10.15 -0.46 -2.92
C ARG A 58 -9.79 -1.79 -2.27
N TYR A 59 -8.50 -2.11 -2.18
CA TYR A 59 -8.04 -3.34 -1.54
C TYR A 59 -8.41 -3.37 -0.05
N MET A 60 -8.18 -2.27 0.67
CA MET A 60 -8.56 -2.15 2.08
C MET A 60 -10.08 -2.30 2.26
N ARG A 61 -10.89 -1.59 1.47
CA ARG A 61 -12.36 -1.69 1.55
C ARG A 61 -12.85 -3.13 1.37
N ARG A 62 -12.17 -3.91 0.53
CA ARG A 62 -12.54 -5.29 0.24
C ARG A 62 -12.13 -6.28 1.33
N TYR A 63 -10.92 -6.17 1.85
CA TYR A 63 -10.32 -7.24 2.65
C TYR A 63 -10.10 -6.89 4.13
N LEU A 64 -10.07 -5.60 4.48
CA LEU A 64 -9.78 -5.15 5.83
C LEU A 64 -10.81 -5.62 6.86
N PRO A 65 -12.14 -5.65 6.58
CA PRO A 65 -13.12 -6.15 7.55
C PRO A 65 -12.82 -7.59 7.99
N ASN A 66 -12.40 -8.46 7.07
CA ASN A 66 -12.07 -9.84 7.42
C ASN A 66 -10.81 -9.93 8.31
N VAL A 67 -9.77 -9.16 8.00
CA VAL A 67 -8.55 -9.12 8.82
C VAL A 67 -8.86 -8.59 10.23
N GLN A 68 -9.72 -7.57 10.35
CA GLN A 68 -10.17 -7.06 11.64
C GLN A 68 -10.88 -8.14 12.46
N THR A 69 -11.77 -8.92 11.84
CA THR A 69 -12.44 -10.05 12.51
C THR A 69 -11.45 -11.10 13.01
N LEU A 70 -10.37 -11.36 12.27
CA LEU A 70 -9.33 -12.33 12.66
C LEU A 70 -8.39 -11.79 13.75
N ARG A 71 -8.27 -10.46 13.88
CA ARG A 71 -7.36 -9.77 14.81
C ARG A 71 -8.06 -8.57 15.48
N PRO A 72 -9.06 -8.82 16.34
CA PRO A 72 -9.79 -7.76 17.05
C PRO A 72 -8.92 -7.05 18.09
N ASP A 73 -7.78 -7.64 18.48
CA ASP A 73 -6.79 -7.10 19.40
C ASP A 73 -5.98 -5.94 18.81
N ARG A 74 -5.96 -5.81 17.47
CA ARG A 74 -5.19 -4.80 16.76
C ARG A 74 -5.99 -3.55 16.48
N LEU A 75 -5.31 -2.41 16.51
CA LEU A 75 -5.88 -1.17 16.00
C LEU A 75 -6.18 -1.31 14.50
N LEU A 76 -7.14 -0.52 14.03
CA LEU A 76 -7.55 -0.49 12.62
C LEU A 76 -6.36 -0.23 11.67
N CYS A 77 -5.47 0.68 12.05
CA CYS A 77 -4.30 1.03 11.25
C CYS A 77 -3.27 -0.12 11.18
N GLU A 78 -3.15 -0.92 12.22
CA GLU A 78 -2.27 -2.10 12.25
C GLU A 78 -2.83 -3.22 11.40
N ASN A 79 -4.14 -3.45 11.48
CA ASN A 79 -4.84 -4.37 10.58
C ASN A 79 -4.68 -3.95 9.11
N ALA A 80 -4.76 -2.65 8.81
CA ALA A 80 -4.51 -2.12 7.47
C ALA A 80 -3.05 -2.30 7.02
N LEU A 81 -2.08 -2.04 7.91
CA LEU A 81 -0.66 -2.25 7.61
C LEU A 81 -0.35 -3.73 7.35
N ALA A 82 -0.86 -4.63 8.19
CA ALA A 82 -0.67 -6.07 8.04
C ALA A 82 -1.31 -6.59 6.75
N LEU A 83 -2.52 -6.13 6.42
CA LEU A 83 -3.18 -6.43 5.16
C LEU A 83 -2.36 -5.94 3.96
N HIS A 84 -1.81 -4.72 4.01
CA HIS A 84 -0.95 -4.20 2.94
C HIS A 84 0.31 -5.03 2.76
N LYS A 85 0.95 -5.39 3.87
CA LYS A 85 2.26 -6.05 3.89
C LYS A 85 2.19 -7.53 3.49
N PHE A 86 1.18 -8.25 3.99
CA PHE A 86 1.09 -9.70 3.86
C PHE A 86 -0.01 -10.15 2.89
N GLY A 87 -0.90 -9.24 2.48
CA GLY A 87 -2.08 -9.56 1.68
C GLY A 87 -3.18 -10.24 2.49
N PHE A 88 -4.36 -10.37 1.88
CA PHE A 88 -5.57 -10.88 2.51
C PHE A 88 -5.38 -12.19 3.31
N ARG A 89 -4.76 -13.21 2.69
CA ARG A 89 -4.64 -14.56 3.31
C ARG A 89 -3.76 -14.58 4.57
N ARG A 90 -2.84 -13.64 4.70
CA ARG A 90 -1.86 -13.58 5.80
C ARG A 90 -1.95 -12.28 6.60
N GLY A 91 -3.01 -11.49 6.42
CA GLY A 91 -3.19 -10.21 7.13
C GLY A 91 -3.26 -10.35 8.66
N HIS A 92 -3.55 -11.55 9.17
CA HIS A 92 -3.57 -11.86 10.60
C HIS A 92 -2.17 -12.12 11.21
N HIS A 93 -1.12 -12.23 10.40
CA HIS A 93 0.25 -12.44 10.86
C HIS A 93 0.78 -11.25 11.66
N ASN A 94 1.64 -11.50 12.64
CA ASN A 94 2.27 -10.48 13.48
C ASN A 94 3.15 -9.53 12.66
N LEU A 95 2.90 -8.23 12.85
CA LEU A 95 3.79 -7.17 12.40
C LEU A 95 5.05 -7.20 13.26
N THR A 96 6.21 -6.99 12.63
CA THR A 96 7.48 -6.82 13.34
C THR A 96 7.78 -5.34 13.54
N ASP A 97 8.68 -5.01 14.47
CA ASP A 97 9.15 -3.63 14.68
C ASP A 97 9.69 -3.01 13.39
N ALA A 98 10.34 -3.81 12.55
CA ALA A 98 10.81 -3.38 11.24
C ALA A 98 9.66 -3.00 10.29
N ASN A 99 8.47 -3.60 10.41
CA ASN A 99 7.30 -3.22 9.61
C ASN A 99 6.76 -1.86 10.06
N TYR A 100 6.63 -1.64 11.36
CA TYR A 100 6.21 -0.37 11.92
C TYR A 100 7.21 0.75 11.60
N TYR A 101 8.50 0.51 11.82
CA TYR A 101 9.56 1.49 11.56
C TYR A 101 9.58 1.95 10.09
N LYS A 102 9.37 1.03 9.13
CA LYS A 102 9.31 1.39 7.71
C LYS A 102 8.10 2.28 7.38
N LEU A 103 6.93 1.99 7.95
CA LEU A 103 5.74 2.83 7.75
C LEU A 103 5.93 4.20 8.40
N TYR A 104 6.28 4.22 9.69
CA TYR A 104 6.38 5.45 10.47
C TYR A 104 7.53 6.33 10.04
N SER A 105 8.68 5.80 9.64
CA SER A 105 9.79 6.64 9.17
C SER A 105 9.45 7.39 7.87
N CYS A 106 8.66 6.79 6.97
CA CYS A 106 8.17 7.49 5.78
C CYS A 106 7.12 8.54 6.15
N LEU A 107 6.12 8.18 6.95
CA LEU A 107 5.05 9.09 7.36
C LEU A 107 5.59 10.27 8.17
N HIS A 108 6.50 10.01 9.10
CA HIS A 108 7.16 11.01 9.93
C HIS A 108 8.01 11.97 9.07
N ARG A 109 8.84 11.46 8.16
CA ARG A 109 9.62 12.32 7.24
C ARG A 109 8.71 13.22 6.40
N GLN A 110 7.58 12.70 5.93
CA GLN A 110 6.65 13.49 5.14
C GLN A 110 5.91 14.54 6.00
N ALA A 111 5.45 14.16 7.19
CA ALA A 111 4.79 15.06 8.13
C ALA A 111 5.72 16.18 8.60
N MET A 112 6.98 15.88 8.94
CA MET A 112 7.98 16.89 9.29
C MET A 112 8.25 17.85 8.13
N ARG A 113 8.37 17.33 6.90
CA ARG A 113 8.49 18.19 5.72
C ARG A 113 7.29 19.12 5.55
N TRP A 114 6.07 18.63 5.76
CA TRP A 114 4.88 19.48 5.70
C TRP A 114 4.92 20.59 6.75
N LEU A 115 5.27 20.26 8.00
CA LEU A 115 5.41 21.25 9.07
C LEU A 115 6.51 22.29 8.78
N ASP A 116 7.61 21.89 8.14
CA ASP A 116 8.69 22.79 7.77
C ASP A 116 8.34 23.68 6.56
N THR A 117 7.49 23.19 5.65
CA THR A 117 7.06 23.95 4.45
C THR A 117 5.82 24.80 4.68
N GLU A 118 4.95 24.44 5.63
CA GLU A 118 3.76 25.20 6.03
C GLU A 118 4.05 26.05 7.29
N ARG A 119 5.12 26.84 7.24
CA ARG A 119 5.24 27.99 8.15
C ARG A 119 4.15 28.99 7.80
N PHE A 120 3.12 29.06 8.65
CA PHE A 120 2.26 30.23 8.79
C PHE A 120 3.07 31.44 9.25
#